data_AF-A0AAZ3Q7F7-F1
#
_entry.id   AF-A0AAZ3Q7F7-F1
#
_cell.length_a   1.000
_cell.length_b   1.000
_cell.length_c   1.000
_cell.angle_alpha   90.00
_cell.angle_beta   90.00
_cell.angle_gamma   90.00
#
_symmetry.space_group_name_H-M   'P 1'
#
loop_
_entity.id
_entity.type
_entity.pdbx_description
1 polymer ?
#
loop_
_entity_poly.entity_id
_entity_poly.type
_entity_poly.pdbx_seq_one_letter_code
_entity_poly.pdbx_strand_id
1 'polypeptide(L)'
;MYETLNIPPSTIKSIIKKWKEYGTTTNLPREGRPPKPMDQARRALTREETKRPKTTLKELQSSTAEIGVSVHRTTLSRTLHRAGLYGVTIKKPLLKEKNKKTRLVFAKRQVGNPPNIWKRVLWSDETKIELFGHQGKRYV
;
A
#
# COMPACT_ATOMS: atom_id res chain seq x y z
N MET A 1 -9.17 -41.09 34.34
CA MET A 1 -9.13 -40.43 33.01
C MET A 1 -8.21 -39.21 32.96
N TYR A 2 -7.90 -38.54 34.09
CA TYR A 2 -7.06 -37.33 34.10
C TYR A 2 -5.54 -37.60 34.28
N GLU A 3 -5.16 -38.73 34.88
CA GLU A 3 -3.75 -39.08 35.17
C GLU A 3 -2.92 -39.42 33.93
N THR A 4 -3.53 -39.78 32.81
CA THR A 4 -2.82 -40.28 31.63
C THR A 4 -2.24 -39.17 30.74
N LEU A 5 -2.67 -37.93 30.92
CA LEU A 5 -2.37 -36.82 30.00
C LEU A 5 -1.32 -35.82 30.53
N ASN A 6 -0.87 -35.94 31.78
CA ASN A 6 0.07 -35.00 32.43
C ASN A 6 -0.29 -33.50 32.19
N ILE A 7 -1.58 -33.18 32.08
CA ILE A 7 -2.11 -31.83 31.89
C ILE A 7 -2.91 -31.44 33.13
N PRO A 8 -2.72 -30.24 33.70
CA PRO A 8 -3.49 -29.78 34.84
C PRO A 8 -5.01 -29.83 34.58
N PRO A 9 -5.83 -30.32 35.54
CA PRO A 9 -7.29 -30.37 35.38
C PRO A 9 -7.95 -29.02 35.10
N SER A 10 -7.34 -27.91 35.55
CA SER A 10 -7.76 -26.53 35.27
C SER A 10 -7.70 -26.22 33.77
N THR A 11 -6.65 -26.66 33.09
CA THR A 11 -6.48 -26.49 31.63
C THR A 11 -7.55 -27.26 30.88
N ILE A 12 -7.83 -28.50 31.28
CA ILE A 12 -8.88 -29.33 30.66
C ILE A 12 -10.25 -28.65 30.79
N LYS A 13 -10.60 -28.18 32.00
CA LYS A 13 -11.84 -27.44 32.25
C LYS A 13 -11.93 -26.18 31.39
N SER A 14 -10.81 -25.45 31.25
CA SER A 14 -10.74 -24.22 30.45
C SER A 14 -10.93 -24.50 28.95
N ILE A 15 -10.34 -25.58 28.44
CA ILE A 15 -10.52 -26.03 27.04
C ILE A 15 -11.98 -26.42 26.79
N ILE A 16 -12.60 -27.20 27.69
CA ILE A 16 -14.01 -27.60 27.56
C ILE A 16 -14.93 -26.38 27.57
N LYS A 17 -14.70 -25.44 28.50
CA LYS A 17 -15.46 -24.18 28.57
C LYS A 17 -15.35 -23.40 27.27
N LYS A 18 -14.13 -23.21 26.76
CA LYS A 18 -13.86 -22.50 25.51
C LYS A 18 -14.51 -23.18 24.30
N TRP A 19 -14.48 -24.51 24.23
CA TRP A 19 -15.14 -25.26 23.16
C TRP A 19 -16.66 -25.09 23.21
N LYS A 20 -17.27 -25.10 24.41
CA LYS A 20 -18.71 -24.82 24.58
C LYS A 20 -19.11 -23.40 24.17
N GLU A 21 -18.26 -22.41 24.43
CA GLU A 21 -18.55 -20.99 24.14
C GLU A 21 -18.29 -20.60 22.68
N TYR A 22 -17.17 -21.06 22.09
CA TYR A 22 -16.68 -20.58 20.79
C TYR A 22 -16.56 -21.68 19.72
N GLY A 23 -16.90 -22.93 20.05
CA GLY A 23 -16.78 -24.08 19.15
C GLY A 23 -15.34 -24.43 18.73
N THR A 24 -14.34 -23.84 19.38
CA THR A 24 -12.95 -23.84 18.90
C THR A 24 -11.95 -24.09 20.02
N THR A 25 -10.98 -24.97 19.78
CA THR A 25 -9.86 -25.25 20.71
C THR A 25 -8.62 -24.40 20.41
N THR A 26 -8.48 -23.88 19.18
CA THR A 26 -7.33 -23.06 18.75
C THR A 26 -7.26 -21.73 19.49
N ASN A 27 -6.04 -21.23 19.75
CA ASN A 27 -5.85 -19.96 20.42
C ASN A 27 -6.40 -18.81 19.58
N LEU A 28 -7.27 -18.00 20.18
CA LEU A 28 -7.78 -16.79 19.55
C LEU A 28 -6.66 -15.75 19.44
N PRO A 29 -6.67 -14.92 18.39
CA PRO A 29 -5.72 -13.82 18.28
C PRO A 29 -5.87 -12.89 19.49
N ARG A 30 -4.75 -12.52 20.09
CA ARG A 30 -4.72 -11.52 21.16
C ARG A 30 -4.86 -10.13 20.53
N GLU A 31 -5.52 -9.20 21.22
CA GLU A 31 -5.74 -7.83 20.76
C GLU A 31 -4.43 -7.06 20.49
N GLY A 32 -3.35 -7.46 21.14
CA GLY A 32 -2.04 -6.84 20.99
C GLY A 32 -1.98 -5.44 21.58
N ARG A 33 -0.88 -4.73 21.35
CA ARG A 33 -0.69 -3.36 21.85
C ARG A 33 -1.43 -2.37 20.95
N PRO A 34 -2.23 -1.43 21.51
CA PRO A 34 -2.85 -0.39 20.71
C PRO A 34 -1.79 0.45 19.97
N PRO A 35 -2.04 0.83 18.71
CA PRO A 35 -1.10 1.62 17.93
C PRO A 35 -0.91 3.02 18.53
N LYS A 36 0.33 3.53 18.46
CA LYS A 36 0.68 4.86 18.99
C LYS A 36 -0.07 6.03 18.34
N PRO A 37 -0.21 6.11 16.99
CA PRO A 37 -1.04 7.16 16.40
C PRO A 37 -2.51 6.82 16.60
N MET A 38 -3.24 7.73 17.27
CA MET A 38 -4.69 7.70 17.37
C MET A 38 -5.32 7.73 15.97
N ASP A 39 -6.50 7.13 15.78
CA ASP A 39 -7.14 7.03 14.47
C ASP A 39 -7.35 8.39 13.79
N GLN A 40 -7.59 9.45 14.55
CA GLN A 40 -7.67 10.81 14.02
C GLN A 40 -6.36 11.27 13.38
N ALA A 41 -5.22 11.02 14.05
CA ALA A 41 -3.90 11.36 13.54
C ALA A 41 -3.56 10.55 12.27
N ARG A 42 -3.96 9.27 12.22
CA ARG A 42 -3.80 8.43 11.02
C ARG A 42 -4.58 8.98 9.83
N ARG A 43 -5.83 9.40 10.04
CA ARG A 43 -6.67 10.02 8.99
C ARG A 43 -6.09 11.35 8.52
N ALA A 44 -5.62 12.19 9.46
CA ALA A 44 -4.98 13.46 9.14
C ALA A 44 -3.72 13.25 8.27
N LEU A 45 -2.86 12.30 8.66
CA LEU A 45 -1.65 11.93 7.92
C LEU A 45 -1.98 11.46 6.49
N THR A 46 -2.95 10.57 6.36
CA THR A 46 -3.38 10.04 5.04
C THR A 46 -3.91 11.16 4.14
N ARG A 47 -4.68 12.09 4.71
CA ARG A 47 -5.21 13.25 4.00
C ARG A 47 -4.12 14.22 3.57
N GLU A 48 -3.15 14.48 4.44
CA GLU A 48 -2.01 15.36 4.14
C GLU A 48 -1.20 14.81 2.96
N GLU A 49 -0.85 13.52 3.01
CA GLU A 49 -0.08 12.86 1.95
C GLU A 49 -0.86 12.81 0.63
N THR A 50 -2.17 12.55 0.68
CA THR A 50 -3.01 12.57 -0.53
C THR A 50 -3.09 13.97 -1.17
N LYS A 51 -3.12 15.02 -0.34
CA LYS A 51 -3.14 16.42 -0.81
C LYS A 51 -1.77 16.85 -1.35
N ARG A 52 -0.69 16.37 -0.74
CA ARG A 52 0.70 16.74 -1.07
C ARG A 52 1.57 15.48 -1.19
N PRO A 53 1.47 14.69 -2.26
CA PRO A 53 2.14 13.39 -2.38
C PRO A 53 3.68 13.45 -2.50
N LYS A 54 4.28 14.63 -2.35
CA LYS A 54 5.73 14.87 -2.36
C LYS A 54 6.25 15.29 -0.99
N THR A 55 5.41 15.31 0.05
CA THR A 55 5.86 15.63 1.40
C THR A 55 6.83 14.58 1.90
N THR A 56 7.90 15.04 2.54
CA THR A 56 8.90 14.13 3.10
C THR A 56 8.42 13.62 4.45
N LEU A 57 8.80 12.40 4.85
CA LEU A 57 8.51 11.86 6.19
C LEU A 57 8.96 12.79 7.34
N LYS A 58 10.00 13.60 7.13
CA LYS A 58 10.46 14.62 8.09
C LYS A 58 9.44 15.74 8.27
N GLU A 59 8.85 16.21 7.19
CA GLU A 59 7.84 17.27 7.21
C GLU A 59 6.56 16.75 7.87
N LEU A 60 6.13 15.53 7.53
CA LEU A 60 5.01 14.87 8.19
C LEU A 60 5.26 14.64 9.68
N GLN A 61 6.51 14.37 10.08
CA GLN A 61 6.87 14.24 11.48
C GLN A 61 6.70 15.57 12.23
N SER A 62 7.11 16.68 11.62
CA SER A 62 6.91 18.02 12.17
C SER A 62 5.42 18.37 12.27
N SER A 63 4.64 18.15 11.20
CA SER A 63 3.19 18.44 11.21
C SER A 63 2.44 17.61 12.26
N THR A 64 2.83 16.35 12.43
CA THR A 64 2.21 15.46 13.42
C THR A 64 2.60 15.87 14.86
N ALA A 65 3.82 16.38 15.06
CA ALA A 65 4.26 16.90 16.35
C ALA A 65 3.54 18.19 16.76
N GLU A 66 3.21 19.07 15.80
CA GLU A 66 2.39 20.27 16.04
C GLU A 66 0.97 19.92 16.53
N ILE A 67 0.43 18.79 16.09
CA ILE A 67 -0.87 18.25 16.52
C ILE A 67 -0.75 17.48 17.87
N GLY A 68 0.42 17.49 18.51
CA GLY A 68 0.67 16.84 19.79
C GLY A 68 0.97 15.33 19.68
N VAL A 69 1.17 14.80 18.48
CA VAL A 69 1.46 13.38 18.25
C VAL A 69 2.93 13.20 17.91
N SER A 70 3.75 12.92 18.93
CA SER A 70 5.17 12.64 18.73
C SER A 70 5.40 11.18 18.29
N VAL A 71 5.67 10.99 17.00
CA VAL A 71 5.92 9.69 16.37
C VAL A 71 7.25 9.69 15.61
N HIS A 72 7.93 8.54 15.63
CA HIS A 72 9.15 8.36 14.86
C HIS A 72 8.83 8.15 13.36
N ARG A 73 9.74 8.55 12.47
CA ARG A 73 9.57 8.44 11.01
C ARG A 73 9.21 7.03 10.53
N THR A 74 9.79 6.00 11.15
CA THR A 74 9.48 4.59 10.81
C THR A 74 8.04 4.23 11.16
N THR A 75 7.45 4.83 12.20
CA THR A 75 6.05 4.63 12.57
C THR A 75 5.13 5.28 11.55
N LEU A 76 5.48 6.50 11.09
CA LEU A 76 4.77 7.18 10.01
C LEU A 76 4.80 6.37 8.71
N SER A 77 5.98 5.94 8.28
CA SER A 77 6.13 5.10 7.07
C SER A 77 5.31 3.81 7.15
N ARG A 78 5.38 3.06 8.26
CA ARG A 78 4.56 1.85 8.45
C ARG A 78 3.05 2.16 8.41
N THR A 79 2.64 3.30 8.95
CA THR A 79 1.24 3.74 8.95
C THR A 79 0.76 4.06 7.54
N LEU A 80 1.58 4.76 6.75
CA LEU A 80 1.31 5.07 5.34
C LEU A 80 1.25 3.80 4.48
N HIS A 81 2.20 2.87 4.67
CA HIS A 81 2.21 1.60 3.94
C HIS A 81 0.96 0.75 4.24
N ARG A 82 0.49 0.72 5.49
CA ARG A 82 -0.79 0.07 5.84
C ARG A 82 -2.00 0.74 5.19
N ALA A 83 -1.90 2.01 4.83
CA ALA A 83 -2.91 2.74 4.06
C ALA A 83 -2.72 2.60 2.54
N GLY A 84 -1.76 1.80 2.07
CA GLY A 84 -1.46 1.63 0.64
C GLY A 84 -0.71 2.80 0.00
N LEU A 85 -0.19 3.72 0.80
CA LEU A 85 0.58 4.87 0.33
C LEU A 85 2.07 4.52 0.34
N TYR A 86 2.65 4.41 -0.86
CA TYR A 86 4.05 4.08 -1.06
C TYR A 86 4.78 5.24 -1.75
N GLY A 87 5.98 5.54 -1.28
CA GLY A 87 6.85 6.53 -1.92
C GLY A 87 7.47 5.98 -3.20
N VAL A 88 6.77 6.09 -4.33
CA VAL A 88 7.33 5.78 -5.65
C VAL A 88 7.12 6.95 -6.59
N THR A 89 8.22 7.61 -6.95
CA THR A 89 8.18 8.70 -7.93
C THR A 89 8.52 8.13 -9.31
N ILE A 90 7.51 7.87 -10.13
CA ILE A 90 7.70 7.56 -11.55
C ILE A 90 7.84 8.88 -12.32
N LYS A 91 8.99 9.12 -12.94
CA LYS A 91 9.17 10.26 -13.85
C LYS A 91 8.29 10.07 -15.08
N LYS A 92 7.22 10.85 -15.20
CA LYS A 92 6.35 10.89 -16.38
C LYS A 92 6.74 12.09 -17.24
N PRO A 93 6.84 11.94 -18.57
CA PRO A 93 7.06 13.08 -19.45
C PRO A 93 5.90 14.07 -19.32
N LEU A 94 6.23 15.36 -19.33
CA LEU A 94 5.21 16.42 -19.27
C LEU A 94 4.42 16.43 -20.58
N LEU A 95 3.12 16.15 -20.51
CA LEU A 95 2.23 16.21 -21.66
C LEU A 95 1.64 17.62 -21.82
N LYS A 96 1.77 18.19 -23.01
CA LYS A 96 1.05 19.42 -23.40
C LYS A 96 -0.46 19.16 -23.44
N GLU A 97 -1.28 20.17 -23.13
CA GLU A 97 -2.74 20.05 -23.12
C GLU A 97 -3.32 19.60 -24.48
N LYS A 98 -2.77 20.09 -25.59
CA LYS A 98 -3.13 19.63 -26.94
C LYS A 98 -2.96 18.11 -27.08
N ASN A 99 -1.83 17.58 -26.64
CA ASN A 99 -1.53 16.14 -26.74
C ASN A 99 -2.47 15.31 -25.85
N LYS A 100 -2.83 15.81 -24.66
CA LYS A 100 -3.79 15.14 -23.77
C LYS A 100 -5.16 15.01 -24.44
N LYS A 101 -5.66 16.11 -25.05
CA LYS A 101 -6.94 16.12 -25.76
C LYS A 101 -6.95 15.15 -26.93
N THR A 102 -5.94 15.20 -27.80
CA THR A 102 -5.86 14.31 -28.97
C THR A 102 -5.78 12.84 -28.56
N ARG A 103 -4.97 12.51 -27.55
CA ARG A 103 -4.86 11.14 -27.03
C ARG A 103 -6.18 10.64 -26.44
N LEU A 104 -6.90 11.49 -25.70
CA LEU A 104 -8.19 11.13 -25.13
C LEU A 104 -9.25 10.88 -26.22
N VAL A 105 -9.32 11.73 -27.24
CA VAL A 105 -10.24 11.56 -28.38
C VAL A 105 -9.94 10.25 -29.11
N PHE A 106 -8.66 9.98 -29.39
CA PHE A 106 -8.24 8.71 -30.00
C PHE A 106 -8.66 7.52 -29.14
N ALA A 107 -8.36 7.53 -27.84
CA ALA A 107 -8.71 6.43 -26.94
C ALA A 107 -10.23 6.20 -26.91
N LYS A 108 -11.04 7.25 -26.72
CA LYS A 108 -12.51 7.14 -26.71
C LYS A 108 -13.06 6.55 -28.01
N ARG A 109 -12.51 6.92 -29.16
CA ARG A 109 -12.90 6.36 -30.47
C ARG A 109 -12.60 4.86 -30.60
N GLN A 110 -11.62 4.36 -29.86
CA GLN A 110 -11.06 3.02 -30.03
C GLN A 110 -11.46 2.03 -28.92
N VAL A 111 -12.02 2.48 -27.79
CA VAL A 111 -12.42 1.64 -26.64
C VAL A 111 -13.41 0.52 -27.01
N GLY A 112 -14.33 0.77 -27.93
CA GLY A 112 -15.35 -0.20 -28.35
C GLY A 112 -14.89 -1.18 -29.44
N ASN A 113 -13.65 -1.06 -29.92
CA ASN A 113 -13.20 -1.85 -31.05
C ASN A 113 -12.94 -3.31 -30.66
N PRO A 114 -13.48 -4.28 -31.43
CA PRO A 114 -13.27 -5.68 -31.13
C PRO A 114 -11.79 -6.07 -31.28
N PRO A 115 -11.31 -7.08 -30.53
CA PRO A 115 -9.92 -7.53 -30.56
C PRO A 115 -9.37 -7.82 -31.97
N ASN A 116 -10.24 -8.24 -32.89
CA ASN A 116 -9.87 -8.58 -34.27
C ASN A 116 -9.37 -7.37 -35.07
N ILE A 117 -9.78 -6.14 -34.75
CA ILE A 117 -9.24 -4.94 -35.39
C ILE A 117 -7.76 -4.79 -35.02
N TRP A 118 -7.43 -4.94 -33.73
CA TRP A 118 -6.06 -4.79 -33.23
C TRP A 118 -5.11 -5.85 -33.75
N LYS A 119 -5.61 -7.07 -34.02
CA LYS A 119 -4.82 -8.14 -34.67
C LYS A 119 -4.38 -7.80 -36.09
N ARG A 120 -5.07 -6.88 -36.76
CA ARG A 120 -4.73 -6.42 -38.12
C ARG A 120 -3.78 -5.23 -38.12
N VAL A 121 -3.52 -4.62 -36.97
CA VAL A 121 -2.63 -3.46 -36.85
C VAL A 121 -1.19 -3.95 -36.69
N LEU A 122 -0.33 -3.60 -37.64
CA LEU A 122 1.11 -3.73 -37.49
C LEU A 122 1.63 -2.52 -36.70
N TRP A 123 2.23 -2.77 -35.55
CA TRP A 123 2.85 -1.74 -34.72
C TRP A 123 4.35 -1.72 -35.01
N SER A 124 4.87 -0.55 -35.41
CA SER A 124 6.31 -0.31 -35.57
C SER A 124 6.71 0.89 -34.73
N ASP A 125 7.87 0.81 -34.09
CA ASP A 125 8.53 1.92 -33.43
C ASP A 125 10.04 1.80 -33.66
N GLU A 126 10.75 2.91 -33.61
CA GLU A 126 12.20 2.93 -33.76
C GLU A 126 12.85 3.00 -32.39
N THR A 127 13.84 2.14 -32.15
CA THR A 127 14.63 2.18 -30.92
C THR A 127 16.11 2.20 -31.25
N LYS A 128 16.87 3.01 -30.50
CA LYS A 128 18.31 3.10 -30.66
C LYS A 128 18.97 1.95 -29.90
N ILE A 129 19.69 1.10 -30.62
CA ILE A 129 20.51 0.03 -30.04
C ILE A 129 21.98 0.48 -30.12
N GLU A 130 22.58 0.78 -28.97
CA GLU A 130 23.99 1.17 -28.88
C GLU A 130 24.83 -0.07 -28.50
N LEU A 131 25.83 -0.42 -29.31
CA LEU A 131 26.76 -1.53 -29.03
C LEU A 131 27.73 -1.19 -27.88
N PHE A 132 28.12 0.09 -27.80
CA PHE A 132 28.94 0.65 -26.72
C PHE A 132 28.37 2.02 -26.34
N GLY A 133 27.63 2.08 -25.24
CA GLY A 133 26.97 3.29 -24.79
C GLY A 133 26.50 3.20 -23.35
N HIS A 134 26.90 4.18 -22.54
CA HIS A 134 26.48 4.33 -21.15
C HIS A 134 25.06 4.93 -21.08
N GLN A 135 24.07 4.34 -21.75
CA GLN A 135 22.64 4.58 -21.45
C GLN A 135 22.26 3.84 -20.17
N GLY A 136 23.12 3.97 -19.14
CA GLY A 136 22.85 3.44 -17.82
C GLY A 136 21.64 4.15 -17.27
N LYS A 137 20.65 3.37 -16.80
CA LYS A 137 19.59 3.89 -15.93
C LYS A 137 20.25 4.79 -14.90
N ARG A 138 19.93 6.09 -14.94
CA ARG A 138 20.39 7.03 -13.92
C ARG A 138 19.64 6.66 -12.64
N TYR A 139 20.27 5.86 -11.79
CA TYR A 139 19.79 5.63 -10.44
C TYR A 139 19.88 6.98 -9.71
N VAL A 140 18.72 7.48 -9.25
CA VAL A 140 18.59 8.63 -8.35
C VAL A 140 17.97 8.11 -7.08
#